data_AF-A0A2V8HQN0-F1
#
_entry.id   AF-A0A2V8HQN0-F1
#
_cell.length_a   1.000
_cell.length_b   1.000
_cell.length_c   1.000
_cell.angle_alpha   90.00
_cell.angle_beta   90.00
_cell.angle_gamma   90.00
#
_symmetry.space_group_name_H-M   'P 1'
#
loop_
_entity.id
_entity.type
_entity.pdbx_description
1 polymer ?
#
loop_
_entity_poly.entity_id
_entity_poly.type
_entity_poly.pdbx_seq_one_letter_code
_entity_poly.pdbx_strand_id
1 'polypeptide(L)'
;MDGRPGLLVKYVLVSRLVFTPATESFAAWTSPPPIWGASALIGIFGVLPDRPVLATAGNVLLYGLRFVFFVSVLAGNVAAASLLIRGTRPRVTFALLFHFTLAISIWYSLFAVSELAGQPRYLIPAVFTGLIAAAIALERWNALVLRGRVLVPASALVALSWVGYIQPAVNAAEARGLGHLPPLSPLVEYLEGHDIRYGYATFWNSAVVTVLSNDSVRVRQILLDNGIPVPFRHLADKRWYGGEPSGPTALILESATEAPAFEAARASGGIDPPDQVVDVDRFRLYLYPKNVFTRLGTWQKENLEAGLTRQASFEPRWLLTQPGVGHLVGGVLVATEGESRPGYLAYGPYAQLALGEYEFAVDVEVSGRAGRTPNGAFWDVAADRGHRVLAQAPINGSGRSVLSRVLAIDASAARSPLETRVFFDGSGTLRLFGSRITRVGGGR
;
A
#
# COMPACT_ATOMS: atom_id res chain seq x y z
N MET A 1 -46.14 41.21 -3.22
CA MET A 1 -45.02 42.07 -2.83
C MET A 1 -44.30 41.39 -1.67
N ASP A 2 -43.05 41.03 -1.93
CA ASP A 2 -41.89 40.84 -1.06
C ASP A 2 -42.03 40.66 0.46
N GLY A 3 -41.27 39.68 0.99
CA GLY A 3 -40.84 39.69 2.39
C GLY A 3 -40.41 38.33 2.91
N ARG A 4 -39.13 37.97 2.73
CA ARG A 4 -38.48 36.73 3.18
C ARG A 4 -38.64 36.47 4.70
N PRO A 5 -38.91 35.22 5.12
CA PRO A 5 -38.34 34.64 6.34
C PRO A 5 -37.15 33.76 5.94
N GLY A 6 -35.95 33.83 6.53
CA GLY A 6 -35.66 33.86 7.95
C GLY A 6 -34.68 32.72 8.17
N LEU A 7 -33.40 33.08 8.22
CA LEU A 7 -32.20 32.24 8.19
C LEU A 7 -32.04 31.43 9.49
N LEU A 8 -33.01 30.59 9.89
CA LEU A 8 -32.95 29.91 11.20
C LEU A 8 -33.56 28.49 11.28
N VAL A 9 -33.89 27.87 10.14
CA VAL A 9 -34.41 26.46 10.12
C VAL A 9 -33.38 25.46 9.58
N LYS A 10 -32.16 25.90 9.20
CA LYS A 10 -31.12 25.00 8.67
C LYS A 10 -30.15 24.42 9.71
N TYR A 11 -30.31 24.71 11.01
CA TYR A 11 -29.32 24.34 12.04
C TYR A 11 -29.72 23.22 13.01
N VAL A 12 -30.84 22.50 12.79
CA VAL A 12 -31.32 21.47 13.76
C VAL A 12 -31.32 20.03 13.22
N LEU A 13 -30.64 19.75 12.10
CA LEU A 13 -30.55 18.38 11.56
C LEU A 13 -29.11 17.93 11.26
N VAL A 14 -28.16 18.30 12.13
CA VAL A 14 -26.77 17.79 12.10
C VAL A 14 -26.40 17.03 13.39
N SER A 15 -27.32 16.88 14.33
CA SER A 15 -27.12 16.06 15.53
C SER A 15 -27.90 14.74 15.41
N ARG A 16 -27.31 13.76 14.73
CA ARG A 16 -27.48 12.29 14.89
C ARG A 16 -27.01 11.56 13.63
N LEU A 17 -25.70 11.54 13.39
CA LEU A 17 -25.08 10.52 12.55
C LEU A 17 -23.86 9.97 13.28
N VAL A 18 -24.11 8.84 13.96
CA VAL A 18 -23.09 7.90 14.41
C VAL A 18 -22.59 7.20 13.14
N PHE A 19 -21.34 7.43 12.74
CA PHE A 19 -20.74 6.76 11.59
C PHE A 19 -19.99 5.51 12.08
N THR A 20 -20.59 4.35 11.87
CA THR A 20 -19.90 3.05 11.93
C THR A 20 -19.25 2.75 10.58
N PRO A 21 -17.99 2.27 10.53
CA PRO A 21 -17.27 2.02 9.29
C PRO A 21 -17.57 0.62 8.77
N ALA A 22 -18.75 0.42 8.18
CA ALA A 22 -19.03 -0.75 7.33
C ALA A 22 -20.30 -0.48 6.54
N THR A 23 -20.30 -0.89 5.27
CA THR A 23 -21.45 -0.96 4.35
C THR A 23 -21.97 0.38 3.80
N GLU A 24 -21.47 0.78 2.63
CA GLU A 24 -22.22 1.68 1.74
C GLU A 24 -22.96 0.83 0.68
N SER A 25 -24.22 0.51 0.97
CA SER A 25 -25.23 0.26 -0.04
C SER A 25 -26.56 0.89 0.37
N PHE A 26 -27.17 1.57 -0.60
CA PHE A 26 -28.55 2.09 -0.61
C PHE A 26 -28.90 3.33 0.23
N ALA A 27 -28.90 4.51 -0.42
CA ALA A 27 -30.07 5.40 -0.57
C ALA A 27 -29.62 6.85 -0.91
N ALA A 28 -29.64 7.21 -2.20
CA ALA A 28 -29.79 8.61 -2.65
C ALA A 28 -30.07 8.68 -4.16
N TRP A 29 -31.13 8.01 -4.62
CA TRP A 29 -31.81 8.40 -5.85
C TRP A 29 -32.79 9.50 -5.47
N THR A 30 -32.46 10.77 -5.73
CA THR A 30 -33.39 11.91 -5.97
C THR A 30 -32.68 13.27 -5.86
N SER A 31 -31.70 13.55 -6.74
CA SER A 31 -31.24 14.93 -7.06
C SER A 31 -30.22 14.95 -8.23
N PRO A 32 -30.47 15.67 -9.34
CA PRO A 32 -29.40 16.19 -10.23
C PRO A 32 -29.31 17.74 -10.14
N PRO A 33 -28.29 18.44 -10.68
CA PRO A 33 -26.83 18.36 -10.49
C PRO A 33 -26.18 19.77 -10.23
N PRO A 34 -25.13 19.89 -9.39
CA PRO A 34 -24.02 20.81 -9.76
C PRO A 34 -22.60 20.26 -9.51
N ILE A 35 -22.45 19.12 -8.82
CA ILE A 35 -21.14 18.64 -8.32
C ILE A 35 -20.36 17.82 -9.38
N TRP A 36 -21.00 17.42 -10.47
CA TRP A 36 -20.45 16.52 -11.48
C TRP A 36 -19.33 17.15 -12.32
N GLY A 37 -19.44 18.44 -12.69
CA GLY A 37 -18.42 19.14 -13.47
C GLY A 37 -17.13 19.38 -12.67
N ALA A 38 -17.26 19.80 -11.41
CA ALA A 38 -16.12 20.00 -10.52
C ALA A 38 -15.40 18.67 -10.23
N SER A 39 -16.15 17.59 -10.00
CA SER A 39 -15.58 16.27 -9.73
C SER A 39 -14.87 15.67 -10.94
N ALA A 40 -15.37 15.88 -12.16
CA ALA A 40 -14.72 15.45 -13.39
C ALA A 40 -13.42 16.24 -13.66
N LEU A 41 -13.42 17.56 -13.40
CA LEU A 41 -12.22 18.40 -13.51
C LEU A 41 -11.16 18.00 -12.48
N ILE A 42 -11.57 17.73 -11.23
CA ILE A 42 -10.69 17.23 -10.17
C ILE A 42 -10.16 15.82 -10.49
N GLY A 43 -10.99 15.00 -11.12
CA GLY A 43 -10.62 13.69 -11.66
C GLY A 43 -9.49 13.77 -12.68
N ILE A 44 -9.38 14.83 -13.50
CA ILE A 44 -8.25 15.02 -14.43
C ILE A 44 -6.92 15.19 -13.68
N PHE A 45 -6.95 15.74 -12.47
CA PHE A 45 -5.77 15.99 -11.62
C PHE A 45 -5.42 14.83 -10.66
N GLY A 46 -6.04 13.66 -10.82
CA GLY A 46 -5.63 12.43 -10.12
C GLY A 46 -6.44 12.08 -8.86
N VAL A 47 -7.45 12.85 -8.47
CA VAL A 47 -8.34 12.50 -7.35
C VAL A 47 -9.62 11.87 -7.91
N LEU A 48 -9.73 10.55 -7.79
CA LEU A 48 -10.99 9.85 -8.07
C LEU A 48 -11.87 9.92 -6.81
N PRO A 49 -13.16 10.27 -6.92
CA PRO A 49 -14.11 10.03 -5.84
C PRO A 49 -14.19 8.51 -5.56
N ASP A 50 -14.28 8.11 -4.29
CA ASP A 50 -14.37 6.70 -3.83
C ASP A 50 -15.66 5.97 -4.26
N ARG A 51 -16.34 6.40 -5.33
CA ARG A 51 -17.63 5.84 -5.74
C ARG A 51 -17.48 4.89 -6.93
N PRO A 52 -18.06 3.67 -6.88
CA PRO A 52 -17.99 2.67 -7.94
C PRO A 52 -18.95 2.97 -9.12
N VAL A 53 -19.30 4.24 -9.34
CA VAL A 53 -20.36 4.63 -10.28
C VAL A 53 -19.71 5.27 -11.50
N LEU A 54 -19.27 4.44 -12.43
CA LEU A 54 -19.43 4.60 -13.89
C LEU A 54 -18.66 3.51 -14.62
N ALA A 55 -19.39 2.81 -15.50
CA ALA A 55 -18.94 1.73 -16.36
C ALA A 55 -17.57 2.01 -17.03
N THR A 56 -16.88 0.95 -17.42
CA THR A 56 -15.57 0.90 -18.08
C THR A 56 -15.34 2.02 -19.11
N ALA A 57 -16.38 2.46 -19.84
CA ALA A 57 -16.33 3.58 -20.78
C ALA A 57 -16.06 4.96 -20.14
N GLY A 58 -16.61 5.25 -18.96
CA GLY A 58 -16.37 6.50 -18.23
C GLY A 58 -14.95 6.59 -17.70
N ASN A 59 -14.40 5.46 -17.21
CA ASN A 59 -13.00 5.37 -16.82
C ASN A 59 -12.07 5.49 -18.04
N VAL A 60 -12.37 4.82 -19.16
CA VAL A 60 -11.59 4.94 -20.41
C VAL A 60 -11.59 6.38 -20.92
N LEU A 61 -12.75 7.07 -20.90
CA LEU A 61 -12.84 8.47 -21.29
C LEU A 61 -12.02 9.36 -20.35
N LEU A 62 -12.12 9.15 -19.04
CA LEU A 62 -11.35 9.91 -18.05
C LEU A 62 -9.85 9.68 -18.21
N TYR A 63 -9.39 8.45 -18.38
CA TYR A 63 -7.98 8.12 -18.64
C TYR A 63 -7.51 8.66 -19.99
N GLY A 64 -8.37 8.65 -21.01
CA GLY A 64 -8.09 9.27 -22.31
C GLY A 64 -7.92 10.79 -22.19
N LEU A 65 -8.80 11.46 -21.45
CA LEU A 65 -8.69 12.89 -21.16
C LEU A 65 -7.44 13.22 -20.35
N ARG A 66 -7.11 12.39 -19.35
CA ARG A 66 -5.87 12.51 -18.57
C ARG A 66 -4.63 12.37 -19.45
N PHE A 67 -4.62 11.41 -20.37
CA PHE A 67 -3.52 11.20 -21.30
C PHE A 67 -3.36 12.39 -22.26
N VAL A 68 -4.44 12.88 -22.85
CA VAL A 68 -4.42 14.06 -23.73
C VAL A 68 -3.93 15.29 -22.96
N PHE A 69 -4.38 15.47 -21.72
CA PHE A 69 -3.92 16.55 -20.87
C PHE A 69 -2.42 16.42 -20.54
N PHE A 70 -1.95 15.23 -20.17
CA PHE A 70 -0.53 14.95 -19.93
C PHE A 70 0.33 15.28 -21.16
N VAL A 71 -0.06 14.83 -22.35
CA VAL A 71 0.66 15.12 -23.61
C VAL A 71 0.66 16.62 -23.90
N SER A 72 -0.45 17.31 -23.63
CA SER A 72 -0.56 18.77 -23.82
C SER A 72 0.37 19.54 -22.88
N VAL A 73 0.44 19.14 -21.60
CA VAL A 73 1.36 19.72 -20.60
C VAL A 73 2.81 19.44 -20.97
N LEU A 74 3.13 18.22 -21.44
CA LEU A 74 4.47 17.86 -21.90
C LEU A 74 4.90 18.71 -23.10
N ALA A 75 4.05 18.80 -24.13
CA ALA A 75 4.31 19.61 -25.32
C ALA A 75 4.45 21.10 -24.97
N GLY A 76 3.60 21.62 -24.07
CA GLY A 76 3.66 22.99 -23.57
C GLY A 76 4.97 23.28 -22.82
N ASN A 77 5.43 22.37 -21.95
CA ASN A 77 6.71 22.49 -21.25
C ASN A 77 7.90 22.53 -22.21
N VAL A 78 7.93 21.65 -23.22
CA VAL A 78 8.99 21.64 -24.24
C VAL A 78 8.99 22.93 -25.06
N ALA A 79 7.81 23.40 -25.48
CA ALA A 79 7.68 24.65 -26.21
C ALA A 79 8.15 25.85 -25.36
N ALA A 80 7.72 25.94 -24.10
CA ALA A 80 8.14 26.99 -23.17
C ALA A 80 9.65 26.96 -22.92
N ALA A 81 10.25 25.78 -22.71
CA ALA A 81 11.68 25.60 -22.59
C ALA A 81 12.43 26.13 -23.83
N SER A 82 11.97 25.74 -25.02
CA SER A 82 12.59 26.13 -26.29
C SER A 82 12.55 27.65 -26.52
N LEU A 83 11.53 28.34 -26.03
CA LEU A 83 11.39 29.79 -26.13
C LEU A 83 12.23 30.52 -25.07
N LEU A 84 12.19 30.05 -23.82
CA LEU A 84 12.85 30.70 -22.70
C LEU A 84 14.37 30.51 -22.70
N ILE A 85 14.89 29.41 -23.26
CA ILE A 85 16.32 29.13 -23.28
C ILE A 85 17.06 29.94 -24.36
N ARG A 86 16.40 30.26 -25.48
CA ARG A 86 17.03 30.92 -26.64
C ARG A 86 17.74 32.21 -26.24
N GLY A 87 19.05 32.30 -26.50
CA GLY A 87 19.84 33.50 -26.20
C GLY A 87 20.01 33.81 -24.72
N THR A 88 19.77 32.84 -23.81
CA THR A 88 20.14 32.99 -22.39
C THR A 88 21.58 32.56 -22.13
N ARG A 89 22.14 33.02 -21.01
CA ARG A 89 23.48 32.60 -20.57
C ARG A 89 23.47 31.11 -20.20
N PRO A 90 24.59 30.37 -20.36
CA PRO A 90 24.64 28.92 -20.08
C PRO A 90 24.12 28.50 -18.69
N ARG A 91 24.38 29.30 -17.65
CA ARG A 91 23.88 29.03 -16.29
C ARG A 91 22.34 29.13 -16.18
N VAL A 92 21.75 30.07 -16.91
CA VAL A 92 20.30 30.28 -16.97
C VAL A 92 19.64 29.19 -17.81
N THR A 93 20.25 28.83 -18.95
CA THR A 93 19.87 27.66 -19.75
C THR A 93 19.81 26.40 -18.91
N PHE A 94 20.86 26.14 -18.11
CA PHE A 94 20.91 24.97 -17.23
C PHE A 94 19.79 24.99 -16.19
N ALA A 95 19.57 26.12 -15.50
CA ALA A 95 18.50 26.24 -14.52
C ALA A 95 17.11 26.01 -15.13
N LEU A 96 16.85 26.53 -16.33
CA LEU A 96 15.61 26.33 -17.06
C LEU A 96 15.44 24.88 -17.50
N LEU A 97 16.46 24.25 -18.09
CA LEU A 97 16.41 22.84 -18.47
C LEU A 97 16.17 21.95 -17.24
N PHE A 98 16.88 22.20 -16.14
CA PHE A 98 16.69 21.50 -14.89
C PHE A 98 15.25 21.63 -14.38
N HIS A 99 14.68 22.85 -14.40
CA HIS A 99 13.28 23.08 -14.05
C HIS A 99 12.32 22.25 -14.92
N PHE A 100 12.45 22.36 -16.25
CA PHE A 100 11.52 21.70 -17.18
C PHE A 100 11.63 20.17 -17.10
N THR A 101 12.83 19.62 -16.94
CA THR A 101 13.03 18.19 -16.70
C THR A 101 12.39 17.75 -15.38
N LEU A 102 12.60 18.51 -14.31
CA LEU A 102 12.03 18.23 -13.00
C LEU A 102 10.49 18.30 -13.00
N ALA A 103 9.93 19.30 -13.68
CA ALA A 103 8.50 19.44 -13.87
C ALA A 103 7.93 18.22 -14.62
N ILE A 104 8.58 17.78 -15.71
CA ILE A 104 8.17 16.58 -16.45
C ILE A 104 8.24 15.33 -15.57
N SER A 105 9.31 15.14 -14.79
CA SER A 105 9.45 14.00 -13.89
C SER A 105 8.34 13.97 -12.84
N ILE A 106 8.02 15.11 -12.24
CA ILE A 106 6.94 15.24 -11.26
C ILE A 106 5.57 14.99 -11.90
N TRP A 107 5.32 15.53 -13.09
CA TRP A 107 4.09 15.29 -13.83
C TRP A 107 3.93 13.82 -14.22
N TYR A 108 5.01 13.17 -14.66
CA TYR A 108 5.03 11.73 -14.89
C TYR A 108 4.69 10.97 -13.60
N SER A 109 5.31 11.31 -12.46
CA SER A 109 5.00 10.64 -11.20
C SER A 109 3.56 10.85 -10.73
N LEU A 110 2.99 12.06 -10.93
CA LEU A 110 1.59 12.36 -10.62
C LEU A 110 0.60 11.52 -11.43
N PHE A 111 0.88 11.31 -12.72
CA PHE A 111 -0.03 10.60 -13.63
C PHE A 111 0.22 9.08 -13.70
N ALA A 112 1.47 8.64 -13.58
CA ALA A 112 1.85 7.24 -13.76
C ALA A 112 1.86 6.42 -12.46
N VAL A 113 2.03 7.07 -11.30
CA VAL A 113 2.31 6.37 -10.03
C VAL A 113 1.20 6.57 -8.98
N SER A 114 0.14 7.33 -9.28
CA SER A 114 -1.14 7.48 -8.53
C SER A 114 -1.09 7.86 -7.04
N GLU A 115 0.06 7.97 -6.38
CA GLU A 115 0.15 8.25 -4.94
C GLU A 115 0.75 9.61 -4.57
N LEU A 116 1.12 10.46 -5.54
CA LEU A 116 1.71 11.76 -5.22
C LEU A 116 0.76 12.72 -4.48
N ALA A 117 -0.55 12.50 -4.54
CA ALA A 117 -1.52 13.23 -3.72
C ALA A 117 -1.20 13.11 -2.22
N GLY A 118 -0.60 12.00 -1.78
CA GLY A 118 -0.12 11.80 -0.41
C GLY A 118 1.29 12.32 -0.14
N GLN A 119 2.00 12.83 -1.15
CA GLN A 119 3.43 13.18 -1.03
C GLN A 119 3.77 14.54 -1.69
N PRO A 120 3.06 15.64 -1.33
CA PRO A 120 3.23 16.96 -1.94
C PRO A 120 4.64 17.55 -1.76
N ARG A 121 5.42 17.03 -0.79
CA ARG A 121 6.82 17.40 -0.57
C ARG A 121 7.71 17.22 -1.81
N TYR A 122 7.36 16.31 -2.72
CA TYR A 122 8.11 16.16 -3.98
C TYR A 122 7.85 17.27 -5.01
N LEU A 123 6.84 18.12 -4.77
CA LEU A 123 6.58 19.30 -5.61
C LEU A 123 7.48 20.49 -5.22
N ILE A 124 8.09 20.47 -4.02
CA ILE A 124 8.90 21.58 -3.51
C ILE A 124 10.01 21.98 -4.50
N PRO A 125 10.82 21.05 -5.04
CA PRO A 125 11.84 21.41 -6.03
C PRO A 125 11.26 22.04 -7.31
N ALA A 126 10.09 21.59 -7.79
CA ALA A 126 9.43 22.19 -8.95
C ALA A 126 8.92 23.60 -8.69
N VAL A 127 8.40 23.88 -7.49
CA VAL A 127 7.94 25.22 -7.12
C VAL A 127 9.11 26.21 -7.13
N PHE A 128 10.23 25.87 -6.47
CA PHE A 128 11.39 26.77 -6.42
C PHE A 128 12.01 27.01 -7.79
N THR A 129 12.19 25.95 -8.58
CA THR A 129 12.74 26.09 -9.93
C THR A 129 11.75 26.80 -10.89
N GLY A 130 10.45 26.66 -10.65
CA GLY A 130 9.39 27.34 -11.40
C GLY A 130 9.34 28.83 -11.13
N LEU A 131 9.63 29.28 -9.91
CA LEU A 131 9.78 30.71 -9.60
C LEU A 131 10.93 31.35 -10.39
N ILE A 132 12.04 30.62 -10.57
CA ILE A 132 13.17 31.08 -11.37
C ILE A 132 12.77 31.17 -12.86
N ALA A 133 12.09 30.15 -13.39
CA ALA A 133 11.60 30.16 -14.75
C ALA A 133 10.59 31.29 -15.00
N ALA A 134 9.69 31.54 -14.04
CA ALA A 134 8.72 32.63 -14.10
C ALA A 134 9.40 34.01 -14.08
N ALA A 135 10.43 34.21 -13.24
CA ALA A 135 11.19 35.46 -13.21
C ALA A 135 11.86 35.75 -14.57
N ILE A 136 12.48 34.74 -15.18
CA ILE A 136 13.11 34.86 -16.51
C ILE A 136 12.06 35.14 -17.60
N ALA A 137 10.89 34.50 -17.52
CA ALA A 137 9.80 34.76 -18.44
C ALA A 137 9.26 36.19 -18.32
N LEU A 138 9.14 36.71 -17.09
CA LEU A 138 8.72 38.09 -16.81
C LEU A 138 9.74 39.13 -17.29
N GLU A 139 11.03 38.83 -17.23
CA GLU A 139 12.09 39.69 -17.78
C GLU A 139 12.03 39.78 -19.32
N ARG A 140 11.61 38.69 -19.97
CA ARG A 140 11.59 38.59 -21.45
C ARG A 140 10.29 39.05 -22.10
N TRP A 141 9.16 39.06 -21.37
CA TRP A 141 7.87 39.45 -21.92
C TRP A 141 7.44 40.84 -21.44
N ASN A 142 7.17 41.75 -22.38
CA ASN A 142 6.83 43.15 -22.12
C ASN A 142 5.73 43.32 -21.04
N ALA A 143 6.07 43.99 -19.94
CA ALA A 143 5.51 43.73 -18.61
C ALA A 143 4.16 44.39 -18.25
N LEU A 144 3.51 45.14 -19.13
CA LEU A 144 2.28 45.90 -18.76
C LEU A 144 0.96 45.17 -19.10
N VAL A 145 0.92 44.35 -20.16
CA VAL A 145 -0.32 43.69 -20.62
C VAL A 145 -0.55 42.32 -19.95
N LEU A 146 0.54 41.66 -19.52
CA LEU A 146 0.51 40.32 -18.90
C LEU A 146 0.35 40.35 -17.37
N ARG A 147 0.75 41.46 -16.70
CA ARG A 147 0.59 41.61 -15.25
C ARG A 147 -0.87 41.54 -14.78
N GLY A 148 -1.83 41.93 -15.61
CA GLY A 148 -3.26 41.78 -15.30
C GLY A 148 -3.88 40.46 -15.77
N ARG A 149 -3.39 39.88 -16.87
CA ARG A 149 -4.04 38.73 -17.53
C ARG A 149 -3.53 37.35 -17.12
N VAL A 150 -2.31 37.25 -16.57
CA VAL A 150 -1.72 35.96 -16.16
C VAL A 150 -1.60 35.86 -14.64
N LEU A 151 -1.19 36.94 -13.96
CA LEU A 151 -1.09 36.94 -12.49
C LEU A 151 -2.47 36.80 -11.82
N VAL A 152 -3.52 37.39 -12.38
CA VAL A 152 -4.88 37.26 -11.81
C VAL A 152 -5.38 35.81 -11.86
N PRO A 153 -5.37 35.11 -13.02
CA PRO A 153 -5.77 33.69 -13.04
C PRO A 153 -4.79 32.77 -12.30
N ALA A 154 -3.48 33.05 -12.28
CA ALA A 154 -2.52 32.27 -11.48
C ALA A 154 -2.77 32.43 -9.98
N SER A 155 -2.98 33.66 -9.49
CA SER A 155 -3.35 33.94 -8.10
C SER A 155 -4.72 33.37 -7.76
N ALA A 156 -5.68 33.41 -8.70
CA ALA A 156 -6.98 32.77 -8.54
C ALA A 156 -6.85 31.24 -8.47
N LEU A 157 -5.98 30.62 -9.27
CA LEU A 157 -5.69 29.18 -9.21
C LEU A 157 -5.03 28.79 -7.88
N VAL A 158 -4.13 29.60 -7.34
CA VAL A 158 -3.53 29.41 -6.01
C VAL A 158 -4.57 29.56 -4.90
N ALA A 159 -5.45 30.57 -5.00
CA ALA A 159 -6.55 30.74 -4.04
C ALA A 159 -7.57 29.59 -4.13
N LEU A 160 -7.88 29.12 -5.34
CA LEU A 160 -8.77 27.99 -5.59
C LEU A 160 -8.15 26.66 -5.15
N SER A 161 -6.82 26.47 -5.25
CA SER A 161 -6.14 25.29 -4.73
C SER A 161 -6.09 25.28 -3.19
N TRP A 162 -5.94 26.46 -2.57
CA TRP A 162 -6.07 26.60 -1.12
C TRP A 162 -7.46 26.18 -0.64
N VAL A 163 -8.51 26.75 -1.24
CA VAL A 163 -9.91 26.48 -0.84
C VAL A 163 -10.38 25.08 -1.23
N GLY A 164 -9.98 24.59 -2.41
CA GLY A 164 -10.47 23.32 -2.97
C GLY A 164 -9.71 22.08 -2.50
N TYR A 165 -8.47 22.23 -2.03
CA TYR A 165 -7.60 21.08 -1.71
C TYR A 165 -6.92 21.20 -0.36
N ILE A 166 -6.27 22.34 -0.06
CA ILE A 166 -5.49 22.48 1.18
C ILE A 166 -6.40 22.60 2.40
N GLN A 167 -7.38 23.51 2.38
CA GLN A 167 -8.28 23.72 3.52
C GLN A 167 -9.09 22.45 3.87
N PRO A 168 -9.69 21.70 2.91
CA PRO A 168 -10.35 20.44 3.24
C PRO A 168 -9.40 19.38 3.78
N ALA A 169 -8.16 19.30 3.28
CA ALA A 169 -7.16 18.37 3.79
C ALA A 169 -6.71 18.72 5.21
N VAL A 170 -6.52 20.01 5.51
CA VAL A 170 -6.23 20.52 6.86
C VAL A 170 -7.40 20.23 7.80
N ASN A 171 -8.62 20.59 7.41
CA ASN A 171 -9.82 20.33 8.20
C ASN A 171 -10.04 18.82 8.42
N ALA A 172 -9.75 17.98 7.42
CA ALA A 172 -9.84 16.52 7.54
C ALA A 172 -8.74 15.97 8.47
N ALA A 173 -7.54 16.52 8.43
CA ALA A 173 -6.46 16.16 9.35
C ALA A 173 -6.82 16.57 10.79
N GLU A 174 -7.34 17.77 11.00
CA GLU A 174 -7.82 18.26 12.29
C GLU A 174 -9.00 17.43 12.81
N ALA A 175 -9.99 17.13 11.96
CA ALA A 175 -11.15 16.30 12.32
C ALA A 175 -10.75 14.85 12.66
N ARG A 176 -9.64 14.34 12.09
CA ARG A 176 -9.04 13.04 12.44
C ARG A 176 -8.13 13.11 13.67
N GLY A 177 -8.01 14.27 14.32
CA GLY A 177 -7.07 14.50 15.43
C GLY A 177 -5.59 14.50 15.01
N LEU A 178 -5.28 14.40 13.71
CA LEU A 178 -3.91 14.40 13.17
C LEU A 178 -3.26 15.78 13.22
N GLY A 179 -4.05 16.85 13.36
CA GLY A 179 -3.54 18.20 13.64
C GLY A 179 -2.90 18.32 15.03
N HIS A 180 -3.20 17.39 15.93
CA HIS A 180 -2.66 17.28 17.28
C HIS A 180 -2.24 15.82 17.51
N LEU A 181 -1.35 15.30 16.66
CA LEU A 181 -0.58 14.13 17.07
C LEU A 181 0.00 14.47 18.45
N PRO A 182 -0.36 13.74 19.53
CA PRO A 182 0.24 13.98 20.83
C PRO A 182 1.75 13.96 20.59
N PRO A 183 2.50 14.91 21.17
CA PRO A 183 3.94 14.86 21.01
C PRO A 183 4.35 13.46 21.46
N LEU A 184 5.26 12.79 20.75
CA LEU A 184 5.82 11.51 21.22
C LEU A 184 6.59 11.66 22.55
N SER A 185 6.48 12.82 23.22
CA SER A 185 6.99 13.15 24.54
C SER A 185 6.60 12.10 25.59
N PRO A 186 5.33 11.68 25.76
CA PRO A 186 5.00 10.67 26.77
C PRO A 186 5.67 9.32 26.49
N LEU A 187 5.81 8.95 25.21
CA LEU A 187 6.53 7.73 24.83
C LEU A 187 8.02 7.85 25.14
N VAL A 188 8.66 8.96 24.75
CA VAL A 188 10.08 9.23 25.03
C VAL A 188 10.34 9.30 26.53
N GLU A 189 9.55 10.07 27.26
CA GLU A 189 9.61 10.21 28.73
C GLU A 189 9.43 8.85 29.42
N TYR A 190 8.50 8.03 28.95
CA TYR A 190 8.32 6.68 29.47
C TYR A 190 9.56 5.82 29.26
N LEU A 191 10.10 5.80 28.04
CA LEU A 191 11.27 5.00 27.69
C LEU A 191 12.52 5.45 28.47
N GLU A 192 12.74 6.76 28.58
CA GLU A 192 13.85 7.33 29.36
C GLU A 192 13.71 7.06 30.87
N GLY A 193 12.51 7.26 31.41
CA GLY A 193 12.20 7.04 32.82
C GLY A 193 12.34 5.59 33.28
N HIS A 194 12.24 4.64 32.35
CA HIS A 194 12.41 3.20 32.61
C HIS A 194 13.76 2.65 32.10
N ASP A 195 14.70 3.53 31.76
CA ASP A 195 16.04 3.20 31.23
C ASP A 195 16.04 2.30 29.99
N ILE A 196 15.00 2.41 29.17
CA ILE A 196 14.89 1.71 27.89
C ILE A 196 15.56 2.55 26.82
N ARG A 197 16.83 2.21 26.51
CA ARG A 197 17.67 2.96 25.57
C ARG A 197 17.59 2.48 24.13
N TYR A 198 16.89 1.37 23.89
CA TYR A 198 16.82 0.76 22.56
C TYR A 198 15.45 0.15 22.27
N GLY A 199 15.06 0.13 20.99
CA GLY A 199 13.78 -0.44 20.60
C GLY A 199 13.60 -0.64 19.11
N TYR A 200 12.43 -1.14 18.75
CA TYR A 200 12.00 -1.38 17.37
C TYR A 200 10.57 -0.85 17.18
N ALA A 201 10.31 -0.23 16.03
CA ALA A 201 8.98 0.26 15.67
C ALA A 201 8.83 0.25 14.14
N THR A 202 7.60 0.36 13.63
CA THR A 202 7.39 0.47 12.19
C THR A 202 8.03 1.74 11.61
N PHE A 203 8.30 1.74 10.31
CA PHE A 203 9.11 2.75 9.63
C PHE A 203 8.77 4.19 10.03
N TRP A 204 7.50 4.56 10.01
CA TRP A 204 7.05 5.93 10.31
C TRP A 204 7.18 6.32 11.79
N ASN A 205 7.21 5.36 12.71
CA ASN A 205 7.28 5.62 14.15
C ASN A 205 8.74 5.59 14.67
N SER A 206 9.59 4.74 14.09
CA SER A 206 10.96 4.48 14.60
C SER A 206 11.88 5.70 14.64
N ALA A 207 12.06 6.38 13.50
CA ALA A 207 13.00 7.50 13.40
C ALA A 207 12.58 8.69 14.25
N VAL A 208 11.26 8.91 14.40
CA VAL A 208 10.72 10.06 15.13
C VAL A 208 11.05 9.97 16.62
N VAL A 209 10.94 8.78 17.24
CA VAL A 209 11.32 8.56 18.65
C VAL A 209 12.81 8.81 18.86
N THR A 210 13.67 8.35 17.95
CA THR A 210 15.12 8.56 18.04
C THR A 210 15.49 10.04 17.94
N VAL A 211 14.85 10.78 17.03
CA VAL A 211 15.11 12.22 16.85
C VAL A 211 14.61 13.03 18.04
N LEU A 212 13.39 12.76 18.51
CA LEU A 212 12.77 13.54 19.60
C LEU A 212 13.42 13.27 20.96
N SER A 213 13.98 12.07 21.17
CA SER A 213 14.80 11.76 22.34
C SER A 213 16.24 12.28 22.25
N ASN A 214 16.61 12.98 21.17
CA ASN A 214 17.98 13.43 20.92
C ASN A 214 19.01 12.27 21.02
N ASP A 215 18.68 11.13 20.41
CA ASP A 215 19.44 9.88 20.40
C ASP A 215 19.61 9.18 21.77
N SER A 216 18.96 9.66 22.85
CA SER A 216 18.96 9.00 24.16
C SER A 216 18.20 7.66 24.13
N VAL A 217 17.22 7.53 23.23
CA VAL A 217 16.45 6.31 22.97
C VAL A 217 16.55 5.97 21.48
N ARG A 218 17.20 4.86 21.17
CA ARG A 218 17.49 4.46 19.78
C ARG A 218 16.49 3.42 19.31
N VAL A 219 15.56 3.83 18.45
CA VAL A 219 14.54 2.94 17.86
C VAL A 219 14.87 2.64 16.40
N ARG A 220 14.77 1.37 15.99
CA ARG A 220 15.08 0.92 14.62
C ARG A 220 13.85 0.47 13.86
N GLN A 221 13.80 0.78 12.56
CA GLN A 221 12.64 0.45 11.73
C GLN A 221 12.46 -1.05 11.52
N ILE A 222 11.23 -1.51 11.60
CA ILE A 222 10.81 -2.85 11.20
C ILE A 222 9.62 -2.76 10.27
N LEU A 223 9.30 -3.88 9.63
CA LEU A 223 7.99 -4.15 9.05
C LEU A 223 7.30 -5.23 9.90
N LEU A 224 5.97 -5.27 9.84
CA LEU A 224 5.19 -6.40 10.31
C LEU A 224 4.77 -7.23 9.11
N ASP A 225 5.41 -8.39 8.93
CA ASP A 225 5.02 -9.38 7.93
C ASP A 225 4.14 -10.44 8.60
N ASN A 226 2.84 -10.45 8.30
CA ASN A 226 1.84 -11.26 9.00
C ASN A 226 1.87 -11.10 10.54
N GLY A 227 2.15 -9.89 11.02
CA GLY A 227 2.31 -9.59 12.44
C GLY A 227 3.69 -9.91 13.01
N ILE A 228 4.57 -10.58 12.26
CA ILE A 228 5.93 -10.88 12.70
C ILE A 228 6.85 -9.69 12.39
N PRO A 229 7.58 -9.15 13.37
CA PRO A 229 8.60 -8.12 13.14
C PRO A 229 9.72 -8.64 12.23
N VAL A 230 10.01 -7.92 11.14
CA VAL A 230 11.13 -8.20 10.23
C VAL A 230 11.96 -6.94 9.94
N PRO A 231 13.26 -7.06 9.64
CA PRO A 231 14.10 -5.90 9.36
C PRO A 231 13.60 -5.09 8.16
N PHE A 232 13.37 -3.79 8.35
CA PHE A 232 13.14 -2.88 7.22
C PHE A 232 14.46 -2.24 6.80
N ARG A 233 14.98 -2.64 5.64
CA ARG A 233 16.33 -2.27 5.18
C ARG A 233 16.39 -0.95 4.39
N HIS A 234 15.24 -0.40 4.01
CA HIS A 234 15.20 0.88 3.33
C HIS A 234 15.73 1.97 4.27
N LEU A 235 16.77 2.71 3.82
CA LEU A 235 17.45 3.75 4.61
C LEU A 235 18.04 3.27 5.95
N ALA A 236 18.32 1.98 6.09
CA ALA A 236 18.89 1.40 7.31
C ALA A 236 20.39 1.11 7.19
N ASP A 237 21.13 1.25 8.29
CA ASP A 237 22.50 0.72 8.38
C ASP A 237 22.44 -0.81 8.54
N LYS A 238 23.32 -1.53 7.84
CA LYS A 238 23.41 -3.00 7.91
C LYS A 238 23.67 -3.51 9.33
N ARG A 239 24.29 -2.70 10.19
CA ARG A 239 24.65 -3.06 11.57
C ARG A 239 23.45 -3.09 12.53
N TRP A 240 22.35 -2.40 12.21
CA TRP A 240 21.21 -2.26 13.13
C TRP A 240 20.55 -3.58 13.55
N TYR A 241 20.74 -4.65 12.78
CA TYR A 241 20.13 -5.96 13.00
C TYR A 241 21.18 -7.08 13.15
N GLY A 242 22.46 -6.75 13.33
CA GLY A 242 23.58 -7.70 13.30
C GLY A 242 24.35 -7.87 14.63
N GLY A 243 23.93 -7.21 15.71
CA GLY A 243 24.60 -7.28 17.01
C GLY A 243 24.15 -6.16 17.96
N GLU A 244 24.05 -6.50 19.23
CA GLU A 244 23.31 -5.85 20.33
C GLU A 244 23.55 -4.35 20.57
N PRO A 245 22.56 -3.70 21.20
CA PRO A 245 22.76 -3.32 22.60
C PRO A 245 22.19 -4.36 23.55
N SER A 246 22.94 -4.65 24.62
CA SER A 246 22.74 -5.78 25.54
C SER A 246 21.75 -5.51 26.67
N GLY A 247 20.95 -4.46 26.52
CA GLY A 247 20.05 -3.96 27.54
C GLY A 247 18.57 -4.17 27.22
N PRO A 248 17.68 -3.67 28.10
CA PRO A 248 16.24 -3.71 27.90
C PRO A 248 15.84 -3.10 26.55
N THR A 249 14.90 -3.75 25.88
CA THR A 249 14.46 -3.36 24.54
C THR A 249 12.94 -3.29 24.49
N ALA A 250 12.39 -2.26 23.85
CA ALA A 250 10.96 -2.15 23.60
C ALA A 250 10.61 -2.43 22.13
N LEU A 251 9.60 -3.25 21.89
CA LEU A 251 8.87 -3.25 20.63
C LEU A 251 7.67 -2.30 20.78
N ILE A 252 7.62 -1.28 19.93
CA ILE A 252 6.65 -0.19 20.00
C ILE A 252 5.71 -0.32 18.81
N LEU A 253 4.46 -0.70 19.05
CA LEU A 253 3.44 -0.89 18.02
C LEU A 253 2.26 0.03 18.26
N GLU A 254 1.63 0.51 17.20
CA GLU A 254 0.35 1.22 17.28
C GLU A 254 -0.73 0.29 17.86
N SER A 255 -1.36 0.70 18.97
CA SER A 255 -2.26 -0.15 19.75
C SER A 255 -3.48 -0.62 18.96
N ALA A 256 -4.01 0.23 18.07
CA ALA A 256 -5.24 -0.05 17.34
C ALA A 256 -5.04 -0.92 16.09
N THR A 257 -3.86 -0.88 15.47
CA THR A 257 -3.64 -1.45 14.13
C THR A 257 -2.52 -2.49 14.07
N GLU A 258 -1.42 -2.27 14.78
CA GLU A 258 -0.20 -3.09 14.67
C GLU A 258 -0.14 -4.16 15.78
N ALA A 259 -0.48 -3.77 17.01
CA ALA A 259 -0.46 -4.66 18.17
C ALA A 259 -1.33 -5.92 18.02
N PRO A 260 -2.58 -5.87 17.50
CA PRO A 260 -3.41 -7.08 17.35
C PRO A 260 -2.80 -8.12 16.40
N ALA A 261 -2.16 -7.66 15.32
CA ALA A 261 -1.50 -8.54 14.35
C ALA A 261 -0.29 -9.25 14.98
N PHE A 262 0.51 -8.51 15.75
CA PHE A 262 1.64 -9.07 16.47
C PHE A 262 1.23 -10.10 17.52
N GLU A 263 0.18 -9.84 18.30
CA GLU A 263 -0.30 -10.78 19.31
C GLU A 263 -0.82 -12.07 18.70
N ALA A 264 -1.56 -11.97 17.59
CA ALA A 264 -2.00 -13.14 16.84
C ALA A 264 -0.81 -13.98 16.33
N ALA A 265 0.24 -13.34 15.80
CA ALA A 265 1.46 -14.01 15.36
C ALA A 265 2.23 -14.65 16.53
N ARG A 266 2.38 -13.93 17.65
CA ARG A 266 3.06 -14.42 18.85
C ARG A 266 2.36 -15.66 19.42
N ALA A 267 1.04 -15.67 19.44
CA ALA A 267 0.24 -16.81 19.90
C ALA A 267 0.47 -18.09 19.08
N SER A 268 0.95 -17.97 17.83
CA SER A 268 1.26 -19.10 16.95
C SER A 268 2.61 -19.79 17.23
N GLY A 269 3.44 -19.22 18.12
CA GLY A 269 4.57 -19.92 18.73
C GLY A 269 5.93 -19.77 18.03
N GLY A 270 6.40 -18.53 17.86
CA GLY A 270 7.75 -18.24 17.31
C GLY A 270 8.44 -16.99 17.87
N ILE A 271 7.86 -16.34 18.90
CA ILE A 271 8.38 -15.11 19.49
C ILE A 271 8.30 -15.23 21.01
N ASP A 272 9.43 -14.97 21.68
CA ASP A 272 9.49 -15.00 23.14
C ASP A 272 8.45 -14.02 23.74
N PRO A 273 7.78 -14.39 24.84
CA PRO A 273 6.87 -13.47 25.51
C PRO A 273 7.66 -12.28 26.07
N PRO A 274 7.07 -11.06 26.04
CA PRO A 274 7.63 -9.92 26.74
C PRO A 274 7.52 -10.12 28.26
N ASP A 275 8.40 -9.47 29.01
CA ASP A 275 8.32 -9.43 30.48
C ASP A 275 7.15 -8.54 30.93
N GLN A 276 6.88 -7.48 30.18
CA GLN A 276 5.83 -6.53 30.48
C GLN A 276 5.22 -5.98 29.19
N VAL A 277 3.91 -5.76 29.22
CA VAL A 277 3.18 -5.04 28.17
C VAL A 277 2.55 -3.80 28.80
N VAL A 278 2.81 -2.64 28.21
CA VAL A 278 2.31 -1.34 28.72
C VAL A 278 1.75 -0.53 27.57
N ASP A 279 0.60 0.10 27.80
CA ASP A 279 0.02 1.06 26.87
C ASP A 279 0.50 2.47 27.25
N VAL A 280 1.11 3.17 26.30
CA VAL A 280 1.56 4.56 26.43
C VAL A 280 0.92 5.35 25.29
N ASP A 281 -0.11 6.11 25.63
CA ASP A 281 -0.93 6.86 24.66
C ASP A 281 -1.49 5.92 23.55
N ARG A 282 -1.18 6.18 22.28
CA ARG A 282 -1.63 5.35 21.15
C ARG A 282 -0.77 4.11 20.90
N PHE A 283 0.30 3.92 21.66
CA PHE A 283 1.26 2.83 21.47
C PHE A 283 1.13 1.76 22.54
N ARG A 284 1.31 0.51 22.12
CA ARG A 284 1.49 -0.64 22.98
C ARG A 284 2.96 -1.07 22.92
N LEU A 285 3.60 -1.05 24.08
CA LEU A 285 5.00 -1.39 24.26
C LEU A 285 5.10 -2.82 24.80
N TYR A 286 5.91 -3.62 24.14
CA TYR A 286 6.29 -4.96 24.58
C TYR A 286 7.74 -4.89 25.05
N LEU A 287 7.95 -5.01 26.36
CA LEU A 287 9.23 -4.82 27.01
C LEU A 287 9.95 -6.15 27.20
N TYR A 288 11.21 -6.16 26.79
CA TYR A 288 12.09 -7.33 26.89
C TYR A 288 13.32 -6.97 27.73
N PRO A 289 13.80 -7.89 28.58
CA PRO A 289 14.92 -7.62 29.50
C PRO A 289 16.27 -7.53 28.77
N LYS A 290 16.32 -8.09 27.56
CA LYS A 290 17.46 -8.06 26.65
C LYS A 290 16.96 -7.92 25.21
N ASN A 291 17.86 -7.59 24.30
CA ASN A 291 17.52 -7.46 22.89
C ASN A 291 17.27 -8.84 22.23
N VAL A 292 16.04 -9.32 22.33
CA VAL A 292 15.56 -10.54 21.65
C VAL A 292 15.48 -10.39 20.14
N PHE A 293 15.48 -9.15 19.65
CA PHE A 293 15.33 -8.78 18.24
C PHE A 293 16.68 -8.67 17.50
N THR A 294 17.81 -8.98 18.14
CA THR A 294 19.09 -9.22 17.45
C THR A 294 19.04 -10.39 16.50
N ARG A 295 18.09 -11.29 16.73
CA ARG A 295 17.74 -12.36 15.85
C ARG A 295 16.75 -11.94 14.75
N LEU A 296 16.31 -10.69 14.58
CA LEU A 296 15.34 -10.34 13.52
C LEU A 296 15.75 -10.82 12.10
N GLY A 297 17.04 -10.79 11.77
CA GLY A 297 17.56 -11.39 10.54
C GLY A 297 17.51 -12.92 10.53
N THR A 298 17.73 -13.54 11.69
CA THR A 298 17.47 -14.96 11.94
C THR A 298 16.03 -15.25 12.35
N TRP A 299 15.09 -14.33 12.46
CA TRP A 299 13.66 -14.58 12.66
C TRP A 299 13.00 -14.60 11.31
N GLN A 300 13.51 -13.83 10.35
CA GLN A 300 13.35 -14.23 8.97
C GLN A 300 13.95 -15.62 8.81
N LYS A 301 15.25 -15.83 9.05
CA LYS A 301 15.86 -17.14 8.77
C LYS A 301 15.30 -18.32 9.59
N GLU A 302 14.90 -18.15 10.84
CA GLU A 302 14.33 -19.12 11.79
C GLU A 302 12.80 -19.12 11.75
N ASN A 303 12.07 -18.15 11.18
CA ASN A 303 10.66 -18.38 10.81
C ASN A 303 10.52 -18.82 9.35
N LEU A 304 11.59 -18.71 8.56
CA LEU A 304 11.80 -19.37 7.27
C LEU A 304 12.37 -20.80 7.50
N GLU A 305 13.21 -21.03 8.53
CA GLU A 305 13.80 -22.33 8.94
C GLU A 305 12.97 -23.05 10.04
N ALA A 306 12.24 -22.33 10.89
CA ALA A 306 11.01 -22.81 11.57
C ALA A 306 9.78 -22.46 10.72
N GLY A 307 10.00 -22.35 9.39
CA GLY A 307 8.95 -22.35 8.38
C GLY A 307 7.93 -23.38 8.76
N LEU A 308 6.71 -22.92 9.04
CA LEU A 308 5.60 -23.79 9.42
C LEU A 308 6.00 -24.80 10.51
N THR A 309 6.09 -24.36 11.77
CA THR A 309 6.30 -25.29 12.89
C THR A 309 5.29 -26.44 12.88
N ARG A 310 4.08 -26.22 12.35
CA ARG A 310 3.11 -27.27 12.03
C ARG A 310 2.30 -27.04 10.76
N GLN A 311 1.65 -25.88 10.61
CA GLN A 311 0.65 -25.65 9.55
C GLN A 311 0.38 -24.16 9.35
N ALA A 312 0.20 -23.72 8.09
CA ALA A 312 -0.41 -22.44 7.77
C ALA A 312 -1.47 -22.63 6.68
N SER A 313 -2.50 -21.80 6.76
CA SER A 313 -3.58 -21.75 5.79
C SER A 313 -3.63 -20.36 5.20
N PHE A 314 -3.79 -20.31 3.88
CA PHE A 314 -3.79 -19.10 3.09
C PHE A 314 -5.16 -18.92 2.47
N GLU A 315 -5.82 -17.83 2.84
CA GLU A 315 -7.11 -17.48 2.29
C GLU A 315 -6.97 -17.01 0.83
N PRO A 316 -8.00 -17.21 -0.02
CA PRO A 316 -7.91 -16.85 -1.44
C PRO A 316 -7.57 -15.39 -1.71
N ARG A 317 -7.98 -14.46 -0.82
CA ARG A 317 -7.63 -13.02 -0.93
C ARG A 317 -6.14 -12.71 -0.75
N TRP A 318 -5.34 -13.65 -0.23
CA TRP A 318 -3.89 -13.49 -0.06
C TRP A 318 -3.09 -14.12 -1.20
N LEU A 319 -3.76 -14.83 -2.11
CA LEU A 319 -3.15 -15.41 -3.29
C LEU A 319 -3.23 -14.42 -4.45
N LEU A 320 -2.17 -14.38 -5.26
CA LEU A 320 -2.17 -13.57 -6.48
C LEU A 320 -2.98 -14.27 -7.55
N THR A 321 -3.67 -13.49 -8.39
CA THR A 321 -4.46 -14.01 -9.50
C THR A 321 -3.91 -13.47 -10.82
N GLN A 322 -3.99 -14.27 -11.87
CA GLN A 322 -3.66 -13.78 -13.21
C GLN A 322 -4.84 -12.94 -13.73
N PRO A 323 -4.60 -11.72 -14.29
CA PRO A 323 -5.67 -10.88 -14.78
C PRO A 323 -6.60 -11.62 -15.76
N GLY A 324 -7.92 -11.56 -15.52
CA GLY A 324 -8.94 -12.15 -16.39
C GLY A 324 -9.15 -13.68 -16.29
N VAL A 325 -8.49 -14.38 -15.37
CA VAL A 325 -8.64 -15.83 -15.17
C VAL A 325 -9.67 -16.19 -14.08
N GLY A 326 -10.02 -15.24 -13.22
CA GLY A 326 -11.06 -15.43 -12.21
C GLY A 326 -11.24 -14.19 -11.35
N HIS A 327 -12.19 -14.25 -10.42
CA HIS A 327 -12.54 -13.13 -9.55
C HIS A 327 -12.93 -13.64 -8.15
N LEU A 328 -12.75 -12.78 -7.15
CA LEU A 328 -13.07 -13.10 -5.75
C LEU A 328 -14.55 -12.84 -5.49
N VAL A 329 -15.31 -13.88 -5.12
CA VAL A 329 -16.74 -13.80 -4.76
C VAL A 329 -16.94 -14.42 -3.39
N GLY A 330 -17.37 -13.60 -2.41
CA GLY A 330 -17.65 -14.10 -1.06
C GLY A 330 -16.45 -14.77 -0.38
N GLY A 331 -15.23 -14.31 -0.67
CA GLY A 331 -13.99 -14.88 -0.13
C GLY A 331 -13.45 -16.11 -0.87
N VAL A 332 -14.10 -16.52 -1.97
CA VAL A 332 -13.71 -17.67 -2.79
C VAL A 332 -13.24 -17.17 -4.16
N LEU A 333 -12.13 -17.70 -4.67
CA LEU A 333 -11.70 -17.40 -6.04
C LEU A 333 -12.46 -18.29 -7.02
N VAL A 334 -13.12 -17.68 -8.00
CA VAL A 334 -14.00 -18.37 -8.96
C VAL A 334 -13.54 -18.09 -10.39
N ALA A 335 -13.38 -19.16 -11.17
CA ALA A 335 -13.18 -19.13 -12.62
C ALA A 335 -14.30 -19.93 -13.31
N THR A 336 -14.92 -19.36 -14.33
CA THR A 336 -16.07 -19.95 -15.03
C THR A 336 -15.88 -19.90 -16.54
N GLU A 337 -16.23 -20.98 -17.24
CA GLU A 337 -16.29 -21.09 -18.70
C GLU A 337 -17.15 -19.97 -19.30
N GLY A 338 -16.63 -19.32 -20.35
CA GLY A 338 -17.27 -18.18 -21.00
C GLY A 338 -17.06 -16.83 -20.31
N GLU A 339 -16.71 -16.81 -19.02
CA GLU A 339 -16.43 -15.57 -18.27
C GLU A 339 -14.93 -15.36 -18.02
N SER A 340 -14.20 -16.46 -17.80
CA SER A 340 -12.79 -16.47 -17.42
C SER A 340 -11.94 -17.10 -18.51
N ARG A 341 -10.79 -16.50 -18.82
CA ARG A 341 -9.81 -17.10 -19.74
C ARG A 341 -9.03 -18.23 -19.06
N PRO A 342 -8.53 -19.23 -19.79
CA PRO A 342 -7.60 -20.21 -19.24
C PRO A 342 -6.35 -19.53 -18.66
N GLY A 343 -5.83 -20.04 -17.55
CA GLY A 343 -4.64 -19.49 -16.89
C GLY A 343 -4.54 -19.83 -15.40
N TYR A 344 -3.62 -19.17 -14.68
CA TYR A 344 -3.49 -19.35 -13.24
C TYR A 344 -4.55 -18.56 -12.47
N LEU A 345 -5.54 -19.28 -11.94
CA LEU A 345 -6.57 -18.73 -11.05
C LEU A 345 -5.92 -18.18 -9.78
N ALA A 346 -4.93 -18.89 -9.24
CA ALA A 346 -4.19 -18.47 -8.06
C ALA A 346 -2.73 -18.91 -8.15
N TYR A 347 -1.82 -18.11 -7.58
CA TYR A 347 -0.43 -18.45 -7.32
C TYR A 347 0.09 -17.67 -6.10
N GLY A 348 1.00 -18.28 -5.33
CA GLY A 348 1.45 -17.80 -4.03
C GLY A 348 1.46 -18.93 -3.00
N PRO A 349 1.74 -18.67 -1.71
CA PRO A 349 2.02 -17.38 -1.08
C PRO A 349 3.51 -17.00 -1.13
N TYR A 350 4.36 -17.67 -1.93
CA TYR A 350 5.81 -17.51 -1.89
C TYR A 350 6.37 -17.85 -0.50
N ALA A 351 5.92 -18.98 0.03
CA ALA A 351 6.39 -19.50 1.30
C ALA A 351 7.82 -19.99 1.16
N GLN A 352 8.70 -19.44 1.97
CA GLN A 352 10.09 -19.88 2.03
C GLN A 352 10.19 -20.87 3.19
N LEU A 353 10.52 -22.13 2.84
CA LEU A 353 10.47 -23.27 3.76
C LEU A 353 11.86 -23.78 4.10
N ALA A 354 11.98 -24.33 5.31
CA ALA A 354 13.16 -25.05 5.75
C ALA A 354 13.31 -26.39 5.03
N LEU A 355 14.47 -27.02 5.21
CA LEU A 355 14.63 -28.42 4.84
C LEU A 355 13.67 -29.32 5.64
N GLY A 356 13.02 -30.26 4.96
CA GLY A 356 12.10 -31.20 5.57
C GLY A 356 10.94 -31.59 4.68
N GLU A 357 10.02 -32.40 5.20
CA GLU A 357 8.85 -32.85 4.47
C GLU A 357 7.64 -31.98 4.79
N TYR A 358 6.94 -31.54 3.73
CA TYR A 358 5.75 -30.70 3.84
C TYR A 358 4.64 -31.23 2.94
N GLU A 359 3.43 -31.25 3.46
CA GLU A 359 2.20 -31.45 2.72
C GLU A 359 1.69 -30.09 2.23
N PHE A 360 1.60 -29.93 0.92
CA PHE A 360 0.91 -28.83 0.28
C PHE A 360 -0.50 -29.27 -0.06
N ALA A 361 -1.51 -28.44 0.20
CA ALA A 361 -2.90 -28.75 -0.09
C ALA A 361 -3.66 -27.56 -0.67
N VAL A 362 -4.62 -27.83 -1.54
CA VAL A 362 -5.58 -26.86 -2.10
C VAL A 362 -7.01 -27.36 -1.89
N ASP A 363 -7.90 -26.50 -1.43
CA ASP A 363 -9.33 -26.79 -1.27
C ASP A 363 -10.07 -26.21 -2.47
N VAL A 364 -10.53 -27.10 -3.36
CA VAL A 364 -11.12 -26.74 -4.64
C VAL A 364 -12.49 -27.37 -4.84
N GLU A 365 -13.36 -26.70 -5.57
CA GLU A 365 -14.62 -27.26 -6.05
C GLU A 365 -14.72 -27.12 -7.56
N VAL A 366 -15.09 -28.23 -8.20
CA VAL A 366 -15.16 -28.35 -9.65
C VAL A 366 -16.60 -28.67 -10.05
N SER A 367 -17.19 -27.88 -10.94
CA SER A 367 -18.49 -28.18 -11.54
C SER A 367 -18.46 -28.07 -13.07
N GLY A 368 -19.33 -28.82 -13.73
CA GLY A 368 -19.37 -28.89 -15.20
C GLY A 368 -18.24 -29.74 -15.80
N ARG A 369 -17.59 -29.23 -16.85
CA ARG A 369 -16.53 -29.92 -17.61
C ARG A 369 -15.11 -29.60 -17.15
N ALA A 370 -14.96 -28.70 -16.17
CA ALA A 370 -13.68 -28.31 -15.57
C ALA A 370 -12.87 -29.54 -15.17
N GLY A 371 -11.59 -29.59 -15.58
CA GLY A 371 -10.69 -30.69 -15.20
C GLY A 371 -10.96 -32.02 -15.89
N ARG A 372 -11.88 -32.08 -16.87
CA ARG A 372 -12.17 -33.29 -17.67
C ARG A 372 -11.51 -33.27 -19.05
N THR A 373 -10.68 -32.27 -19.35
CA THR A 373 -10.00 -32.13 -20.64
C THR A 373 -8.59 -32.74 -20.60
N PRO A 374 -8.00 -33.14 -21.75
CA PRO A 374 -6.68 -33.79 -21.80
C PRO A 374 -5.52 -32.93 -21.25
N ASN A 375 -5.66 -31.60 -21.27
CA ASN A 375 -4.73 -30.63 -20.69
C ASN A 375 -5.34 -29.94 -19.46
N GLY A 376 -6.26 -30.62 -18.77
CA GLY A 376 -7.24 -30.01 -17.87
C GLY A 376 -6.68 -29.27 -16.67
N ALA A 377 -7.60 -28.69 -15.90
CA ALA A 377 -7.26 -27.94 -14.69
C ALA A 377 -6.29 -28.74 -13.81
N PHE A 378 -5.26 -28.07 -13.28
CA PHE A 378 -4.23 -28.69 -12.47
C PHE A 378 -3.82 -27.77 -11.33
N TRP A 379 -3.15 -28.35 -10.34
CA TRP A 379 -2.43 -27.58 -9.34
C TRP A 379 -0.99 -28.06 -9.28
N ASP A 380 -0.10 -27.15 -8.90
CA ASP A 380 1.31 -27.49 -8.74
C ASP A 380 1.95 -26.73 -7.58
N VAL A 381 3.15 -27.19 -7.23
CA VAL A 381 4.07 -26.52 -6.32
C VAL A 381 5.30 -26.16 -7.14
N ALA A 382 5.66 -24.89 -7.16
CA ALA A 382 6.77 -24.37 -7.94
C ALA A 382 7.73 -23.54 -7.09
N ALA A 383 8.99 -23.54 -7.51
CA ALA A 383 10.06 -22.70 -6.99
C ALA A 383 10.46 -21.67 -8.06
N ASP A 384 11.33 -20.74 -7.67
CA ASP A 384 11.96 -19.78 -8.60
C ASP A 384 10.93 -18.95 -9.38
N ARG A 385 9.87 -18.49 -8.70
CA ARG A 385 8.74 -17.75 -9.31
C ARG A 385 8.10 -18.49 -10.48
N GLY A 386 7.98 -19.81 -10.35
CA GLY A 386 7.23 -20.62 -11.29
C GLY A 386 8.06 -21.20 -12.42
N HIS A 387 9.37 -20.91 -12.48
CA HIS A 387 10.29 -21.44 -13.48
C HIS A 387 10.67 -22.90 -13.23
N ARG A 388 10.52 -23.40 -12.00
CA ARG A 388 10.82 -24.78 -11.64
C ARG A 388 9.64 -25.43 -10.93
N VAL A 389 8.97 -26.37 -11.59
CA VAL A 389 7.86 -27.14 -11.01
C VAL A 389 8.43 -28.30 -10.20
N LEU A 390 8.10 -28.35 -8.91
CA LEU A 390 8.54 -29.42 -8.01
C LEU A 390 7.56 -30.59 -8.01
N ALA A 391 6.26 -30.30 -8.12
CA ALA A 391 5.24 -31.32 -8.30
C ALA A 391 3.99 -30.73 -8.92
N GLN A 392 3.28 -31.52 -9.73
CA GLN A 392 2.03 -31.14 -10.37
C GLN A 392 1.05 -32.31 -10.32
N ALA A 393 -0.22 -32.00 -10.10
CA ALA A 393 -1.30 -32.99 -10.13
C ALA A 393 -2.56 -32.40 -10.80
N PRO A 394 -3.31 -33.23 -11.55
CA PRO A 394 -4.56 -32.79 -12.16
C PRO A 394 -5.63 -32.55 -11.09
N ILE A 395 -6.52 -31.59 -11.36
CA ILE A 395 -7.73 -31.35 -10.59
C ILE A 395 -8.85 -32.12 -11.29
N ASN A 396 -9.04 -33.38 -10.89
CA ASN A 396 -10.04 -34.28 -11.45
C ASN A 396 -11.25 -34.41 -10.51
N GLY A 397 -12.44 -34.61 -11.07
CA GLY A 397 -13.64 -34.96 -10.32
C GLY A 397 -14.79 -33.95 -10.48
N SER A 398 -15.76 -34.02 -9.58
CA SER A 398 -16.86 -33.07 -9.47
C SER A 398 -17.23 -32.88 -8.00
N GLY A 399 -17.57 -31.66 -7.61
CA GLY A 399 -17.81 -31.28 -6.23
C GLY A 399 -16.55 -30.75 -5.54
N ARG A 400 -16.66 -30.50 -4.24
CA ARG A 400 -15.60 -29.95 -3.40
C ARG A 400 -14.67 -31.05 -2.89
N SER A 401 -13.37 -30.80 -2.97
CA SER A 401 -12.33 -31.74 -2.55
C SER A 401 -11.07 -30.99 -2.09
N VAL A 402 -10.34 -31.59 -1.16
CA VAL A 402 -9.00 -31.13 -0.78
C VAL A 402 -7.99 -32.01 -1.49
N LEU A 403 -7.16 -31.41 -2.33
CA LEU A 403 -6.08 -32.08 -3.03
C LEU A 403 -4.79 -31.78 -2.30
N SER A 404 -3.99 -32.80 -1.99
CA SER A 404 -2.71 -32.61 -1.30
C SER A 404 -1.57 -33.44 -1.87
N ARG A 405 -0.34 -32.99 -1.59
CA ARG A 405 0.89 -33.67 -2.00
C ARG A 405 2.02 -33.38 -1.01
N VAL A 406 2.69 -34.45 -0.56
CA VAL A 406 3.87 -34.36 0.30
C VAL A 406 5.12 -34.21 -0.56
N LEU A 407 5.97 -33.24 -0.20
CA LEU A 407 7.24 -32.97 -0.86
C LEU A 407 8.36 -32.82 0.17
N ALA A 408 9.50 -33.43 -0.13
CA ALA A 408 10.75 -33.17 0.57
C ALA A 408 11.38 -31.89 0.01
N ILE A 409 11.58 -30.89 0.86
CA ILE A 409 12.26 -29.64 0.52
C ILE A 409 13.75 -29.82 0.78
N ASP A 410 14.52 -29.83 -0.30
CA ASP A 410 15.98 -29.97 -0.27
C ASP A 410 16.69 -28.60 -0.33
N ALA A 411 18.02 -28.61 -0.26
CA ALA A 411 18.84 -27.40 -0.28
C ALA A 411 18.78 -26.62 -1.60
N SER A 412 18.21 -27.18 -2.67
CA SER A 412 17.98 -26.49 -3.93
C SER A 412 16.62 -25.80 -3.94
N ALA A 413 15.57 -26.45 -3.43
CA ALA A 413 14.22 -25.91 -3.32
C ALA A 413 14.14 -24.83 -2.23
N ALA A 414 14.82 -25.02 -1.10
CA ALA A 414 14.90 -24.05 0.00
C ALA A 414 15.67 -22.76 -0.34
N ARG A 415 16.24 -22.60 -1.55
CA ARG A 415 16.90 -21.35 -1.94
C ARG A 415 15.94 -20.27 -2.40
N SER A 416 14.73 -20.66 -2.74
CA SER A 416 13.75 -19.77 -3.36
C SER A 416 12.39 -19.93 -2.70
N PRO A 417 11.59 -18.85 -2.61
CA PRO A 417 10.21 -18.94 -2.16
C PRO A 417 9.41 -19.90 -3.04
N LEU A 418 8.62 -20.75 -2.38
CA LEU A 418 7.76 -21.76 -2.99
C LEU A 418 6.34 -21.23 -3.12
N GLU A 419 5.70 -21.51 -4.25
CA GLU A 419 4.31 -21.15 -4.50
C GLU A 419 3.48 -22.38 -4.86
N THR A 420 2.26 -22.42 -4.36
CA THR A 420 1.19 -23.32 -4.80
C THR A 420 0.36 -22.60 -5.85
N ARG A 421 0.21 -23.19 -7.03
CA ARG A 421 -0.53 -22.59 -8.14
C ARG A 421 -1.70 -23.46 -8.54
N VAL A 422 -2.79 -22.82 -8.94
CA VAL A 422 -4.01 -23.47 -9.42
C VAL A 422 -4.32 -22.93 -10.81
N PHE A 423 -4.37 -23.83 -11.79
CA PHE A 423 -4.60 -23.51 -13.18
C PHE A 423 -6.02 -23.91 -13.61
N PHE A 424 -6.72 -22.97 -14.22
CA PHE A 424 -8.03 -23.16 -14.84
C PHE A 424 -7.88 -23.39 -16.35
N ASP A 425 -8.51 -24.44 -16.87
CA ASP A 425 -8.39 -24.85 -18.27
C ASP A 425 -9.37 -24.15 -19.24
N GLY A 426 -10.26 -23.30 -18.72
CA GLY A 426 -11.28 -22.61 -19.52
C GLY A 426 -12.61 -23.34 -19.63
N SER A 427 -12.76 -24.52 -19.02
CA SER A 427 -13.98 -25.33 -19.09
C SER A 427 -14.65 -25.46 -17.72
N GLY A 428 -15.98 -25.56 -17.66
CA GLY A 428 -16.75 -25.64 -16.41
C GLY A 428 -16.52 -24.49 -15.42
N THR A 429 -16.66 -24.75 -14.13
CA THR A 429 -16.38 -23.81 -13.05
C THR A 429 -15.38 -24.40 -12.07
N LEU A 430 -14.35 -23.63 -11.73
CA LEU A 430 -13.36 -23.96 -10.71
C LEU A 430 -13.42 -22.91 -9.59
N ARG A 431 -13.62 -23.37 -8.36
CA ARG A 431 -13.58 -22.55 -7.15
C ARG A 431 -12.40 -22.94 -6.28
N LEU A 432 -11.71 -21.97 -5.71
CA LEU A 432 -10.62 -22.15 -4.75
C LEU A 432 -10.99 -21.48 -3.43
N PHE A 433 -11.05 -22.29 -2.36
CA PHE A 433 -11.38 -21.86 -1.00
C PHE A 433 -10.14 -21.54 -0.16
N GLY A 434 -8.96 -21.97 -0.60
CA GLY A 434 -7.69 -21.64 0.03
C GLY A 434 -6.61 -22.68 -0.25
N SER A 435 -5.42 -22.42 0.26
CA SER A 435 -4.32 -23.37 0.26
C SER A 435 -3.76 -23.56 1.66
N ARG A 436 -3.04 -24.66 1.87
CA ARG A 436 -2.41 -25.00 3.15
C ARG A 436 -1.05 -25.60 2.90
N ILE A 437 -0.12 -25.33 3.81
CA ILE A 437 1.16 -26.03 3.87
C ILE A 437 1.33 -26.53 5.30
N THR A 438 1.65 -27.82 5.45
CA THR A 438 1.77 -28.51 6.74
C THR A 438 3.11 -29.23 6.81
N ARG A 439 3.86 -29.15 7.89
CA ARG A 439 5.09 -29.94 8.07
C ARG A 439 4.75 -31.36 8.50
N VAL A 440 5.28 -32.37 7.80
CA VAL A 440 4.90 -33.79 7.96
C VAL A 440 5.82 -34.53 8.96
N GLY A 441 6.97 -33.95 9.33
CA GLY A 441 7.91 -34.54 10.29
C GLY A 441 8.55 -33.52 11.23
N GLY A 442 8.27 -33.64 12.53
CA GLY A 442 8.78 -32.76 13.59
C GLY A 442 8.40 -33.27 14.99
N GLY A 443 8.60 -34.57 15.22
CA GLY A 443 8.47 -35.20 16.54
C GLY A 443 9.82 -35.68 17.02
N ARG A 444 10.63 -34.75 17.55
CA ARG A 444 11.51 -34.90 18.72
C ARG A 444 12.33 -33.62 18.92
#